data_AF-A0A9X2N5L6-F1
#
_entry.id   AF-A0A9X2N5L6-F1
#
_cell.length_a   1.000
_cell.length_b   1.000
_cell.length_c   1.000
_cell.angle_alpha   90.00
_cell.angle_beta   90.00
_cell.angle_gamma   90.00
#
_symmetry.space_group_name_H-M   'P 1'
#
loop_
_entity.id
_entity.type
_entity.pdbx_description
1 polymer ?
#
loop_
_entity_poly.entity_id
_entity_poly.type
_entity_poly.pdbx_seq_one_letter_code
_entity_poly.pdbx_strand_id
1 'polypeptide(L)'
;MLGDEFGDNPSKRSLFRDHGLVEFFWERVERHWVGTHFSVQAHRLRYPGPGLVNRVIRDRYGDFPGLVTFEEVGALLADRGVPLREVPYRAEAGELRAYWQPDAQIVVSVVEGSYYGRAGDLYRVASSSTGIP
;
A
#
# COMPACT_ATOMS: atom_id res chain seq x y z
N MET A 1 1.78 -10.81 15.17
CA MET A 1 1.66 -9.35 15.38
C MET A 1 2.86 -8.67 14.75
N LEU A 2 2.74 -7.42 14.28
CA LEU A 2 3.80 -6.69 13.55
C LEU A 2 4.86 -6.04 14.47
N GLY A 3 4.97 -6.52 15.71
CA GLY A 3 5.85 -5.94 16.74
C GLY A 3 5.29 -4.64 17.32
N ASP A 4 5.98 -4.12 18.33
CA ASP A 4 5.60 -2.92 19.09
C ASP A 4 6.29 -1.65 18.57
N GLU A 5 7.11 -1.78 17.52
CA GLU A 5 7.73 -0.66 16.81
C GLU A 5 6.70 -0.08 15.84
N PHE A 6 6.10 1.05 16.21
CA PHE A 6 5.19 1.80 15.35
C PHE A 6 5.25 3.31 15.60
N GLY A 7 4.91 4.08 14.57
CA GLY A 7 4.64 5.52 14.67
C GLY A 7 3.15 5.80 14.49
N ASP A 8 2.54 6.49 15.45
CA ASP A 8 1.17 7.01 15.30
C ASP A 8 1.20 8.41 14.67
N ASN A 9 0.35 8.62 13.67
CA ASN A 9 0.18 9.89 12.99
C ASN A 9 -1.28 10.35 13.09
N PRO A 10 -1.66 11.00 14.21
CA PRO A 10 -3.03 11.42 14.45
C PRO A 10 -3.36 12.75 13.76
N SER A 11 -4.58 12.85 13.26
CA SER A 11 -5.24 14.09 12.88
C SER A 11 -6.53 14.28 13.68
N LYS A 12 -7.28 15.38 13.42
CA LYS A 12 -8.57 15.62 14.09
C LYS A 12 -9.62 14.53 13.82
N ARG A 13 -9.56 13.88 12.64
CA ARG A 13 -10.58 12.92 12.17
C ARG A 13 -10.02 11.60 11.66
N SER A 14 -8.70 11.47 11.57
CA SER A 14 -8.04 10.25 11.11
C SER A 14 -6.85 9.91 12.01
N LEU A 15 -6.46 8.65 11.96
CA LEU A 15 -5.24 8.14 12.58
C LEU A 15 -4.67 7.13 11.60
N PHE A 16 -3.37 7.18 11.34
CA PHE A 16 -2.68 6.01 10.82
C PHE A 16 -1.55 5.59 11.74
N ARG A 17 -1.34 4.27 11.80
CA ARG A 17 -0.24 3.64 12.53
C ARG A 17 0.69 2.99 11.54
N ASP A 18 1.94 3.45 11.54
CA ASP A 18 3.00 3.03 10.63
C ASP A 18 3.90 1.98 11.30
N HIS A 19 3.89 0.76 10.78
CA HIS A 19 4.78 -0.35 11.18
C HIS A 19 5.94 -0.54 10.19
N GLY A 20 6.37 0.52 9.52
CA GLY A 20 7.43 0.51 8.52
C GLY A 20 6.92 0.13 7.12
N LEU A 21 6.70 -1.15 6.84
CA LEU A 21 6.21 -1.56 5.52
C LEU A 21 4.68 -1.54 5.43
N VAL A 22 4.00 -1.67 6.58
CA VAL A 22 2.54 -1.79 6.65
C VAL A 22 1.99 -0.65 7.49
N GLU A 23 0.95 0.01 7.00
CA GLU A 23 0.21 1.05 7.71
C GLU A 23 -1.23 0.60 7.96
N PHE A 24 -1.80 0.96 9.10
CA PHE A 24 -3.23 0.76 9.41
C PHE A 24 -3.91 2.10 9.61
N PHE A 25 -5.15 2.22 9.17
CA PHE A 25 -5.88 3.47 9.12
C PHE A 25 -7.20 3.38 9.87
N TRP A 26 -7.50 4.45 10.59
CA TRP A 26 -8.76 4.66 11.26
C TRP A 26 -9.31 6.05 10.95
N GLU A 27 -10.63 6.13 10.91
CA GLU A 27 -11.35 7.39 10.86
C GLU A 27 -12.26 7.53 12.07
N ARG A 28 -12.51 8.78 12.46
CA ARG A 28 -13.40 9.11 13.56
C ARG A 28 -14.81 9.32 13.01
N VAL A 29 -15.68 8.35 13.25
CA VAL A 29 -17.11 8.42 12.93
C VAL A 29 -17.84 8.76 14.23
N GLU A 30 -18.49 9.93 14.25
CA GLU A 30 -19.06 10.53 15.46
C GLU A 30 -18.01 10.67 16.58
N ARG A 31 -18.02 9.76 17.56
CA ARG A 31 -17.10 9.71 18.71
C ARG A 31 -16.25 8.44 18.74
N HIS A 32 -16.41 7.52 17.79
CA HIS A 32 -15.74 6.23 17.76
C HIS A 32 -14.68 6.17 16.65
N TRP A 33 -13.61 5.41 16.90
CA TRP A 33 -12.62 5.07 15.88
C TRP A 33 -13.07 3.84 15.12
N VAL A 34 -13.12 3.93 13.80
CA VAL A 34 -13.47 2.82 12.91
C VAL A 34 -12.26 2.52 12.03
N GLY A 35 -11.81 1.26 12.02
CA GLY A 35 -10.75 0.83 11.12
C GLY A 35 -11.25 0.87 9.69
N THR A 36 -10.48 1.49 8.80
CA THR A 36 -10.91 1.70 7.41
C THR A 36 -10.14 0.82 6.46
N HIS A 37 -8.82 0.80 6.55
CA HIS A 37 -7.97 -0.04 5.71
C HIS A 37 -6.59 -0.26 6.32
N PHE A 38 -5.81 -1.13 5.68
CA PHE A 38 -4.37 -1.16 5.79
C PHE A 38 -3.74 -1.02 4.40
N SER A 39 -2.47 -0.61 4.36
CA SER A 39 -1.67 -0.56 3.14
C SER A 39 -0.30 -1.20 3.33
N VAL A 40 0.24 -1.74 2.25
CA VAL A 40 1.62 -2.17 2.09
C VAL A 40 2.32 -1.14 1.21
N GLN A 41 3.31 -0.46 1.78
CA GLN A 41 3.98 0.70 1.18
C GLN A 41 5.18 0.25 0.33
N ALA A 42 4.92 -0.44 -0.78
CA ALA A 42 5.95 -1.07 -1.64
C ALA A 42 7.08 -0.13 -2.08
N HIS A 43 6.78 1.14 -2.35
CA HIS A 43 7.77 2.16 -2.72
C HIS A 43 8.88 2.33 -1.68
N ARG A 44 8.63 1.99 -0.41
CA ARG A 44 9.62 2.08 0.68
C ARG A 44 10.78 1.11 0.48
N LEU A 45 10.58 0.01 -0.25
CA LEU A 45 11.63 -0.98 -0.53
C LEU A 45 12.81 -0.43 -1.34
N ARG A 46 12.69 0.76 -1.94
CA ARG A 46 13.81 1.46 -2.60
C ARG A 46 14.88 1.96 -1.63
N TYR A 47 14.55 2.11 -0.35
CA TYR A 47 15.45 2.70 0.64
C TYR A 47 16.22 1.59 1.37
N PRO A 48 17.57 1.56 1.27
CA PRO A 48 18.41 0.61 1.98
C PRO A 48 18.55 1.06 3.45
N GLY A 49 17.46 1.02 4.20
CA GLY A 49 17.42 1.44 5.60
C GLY A 49 17.12 0.27 6.53
N PRO A 50 18.04 -0.16 7.41
CA PRO A 50 17.69 -1.09 8.48
C PRO A 50 16.58 -0.48 9.33
N GLY A 51 15.43 -1.16 9.42
CA GLY A 51 14.28 -0.73 10.24
C GLY A 51 13.05 -0.27 9.45
N LEU A 52 13.15 -0.03 8.13
CA LEU A 52 11.98 0.37 7.34
C LEU A 52 11.02 -0.81 7.10
N VAL A 53 11.55 -2.01 6.93
CA VAL A 53 10.77 -3.25 7.05
C VAL A 53 10.98 -3.78 8.45
N ASN A 54 9.89 -3.85 9.22
CA ASN A 54 9.97 -4.28 10.61
C ASN A 54 10.58 -5.68 10.70
N ARG A 55 11.24 -5.96 11.84
CA ARG A 55 11.96 -7.22 12.04
C ARG A 55 11.06 -8.45 11.86
N VAL A 56 9.80 -8.40 12.30
CA VAL A 56 8.90 -9.56 12.18
C VAL A 56 8.60 -9.93 10.72
N ILE A 57 8.46 -8.95 9.82
CA ILE A 57 8.27 -9.23 8.39
C ILE A 57 9.57 -9.80 7.80
N ARG A 58 10.73 -9.23 8.11
CA ARG A 58 12.03 -9.73 7.62
C ARG A 58 12.34 -11.14 8.10
N ASP A 59 12.11 -11.42 9.39
CA ASP A 59 12.33 -12.75 9.98
C ASP A 59 11.43 -13.82 9.33
N ARG A 60 10.27 -13.43 8.78
CA ARG A 60 9.33 -14.33 8.10
C ARG A 60 9.57 -14.48 6.60
N TYR A 61 9.88 -13.38 5.91
CA TYR A 61 9.91 -13.33 4.44
C TYR A 61 11.31 -13.16 3.86
N GLY A 62 12.33 -12.97 4.69
CA GLY A 62 13.70 -12.73 4.29
C GLY A 62 13.97 -11.28 3.90
N ASP A 63 15.06 -11.09 3.17
CA ASP A 63 15.48 -9.79 2.67
C ASP A 63 14.64 -9.35 1.46
N PHE A 64 14.40 -8.05 1.36
CA PHE A 64 13.65 -7.45 0.26
C PHE A 64 14.63 -6.84 -0.73
N PRO A 65 14.75 -7.38 -1.96
CA PRO A 65 15.83 -7.05 -2.89
C PRO A 65 15.71 -5.66 -3.54
N GLY A 66 14.59 -4.96 -3.36
CA GLY A 66 14.41 -3.60 -3.87
C GLY A 66 12.98 -3.31 -4.33
N LEU A 67 12.87 -2.35 -5.26
CA LEU A 67 11.61 -1.97 -5.89
C LEU A 67 10.96 -3.14 -6.63
N VAL A 68 9.64 -3.20 -6.53
CA VAL A 68 8.79 -4.16 -7.26
C VAL A 68 8.10 -3.41 -8.37
N THR A 69 8.10 -3.95 -9.58
CA THR A 69 7.40 -3.34 -10.71
C THR A 69 5.95 -3.82 -10.79
N PHE A 70 5.08 -3.00 -11.38
CA PHE A 70 3.71 -3.43 -11.67
C PHE A 70 3.67 -4.57 -12.69
N GLU A 71 4.63 -4.64 -13.61
CA GLU A 71 4.73 -5.71 -14.60
C GLU A 71 4.93 -7.08 -13.93
N GLU A 72 5.87 -7.18 -12.99
CA GLU A 72 6.13 -8.43 -12.24
C GLU A 72 4.90 -8.88 -11.45
N VAL A 73 4.25 -7.95 -10.74
CA VAL A 73 3.06 -8.26 -9.94
C VAL A 73 1.87 -8.60 -10.83
N GLY A 74 1.68 -7.85 -11.92
CA GLY A 74 0.62 -8.07 -12.89
C GLY A 74 0.74 -9.44 -13.56
N ALA A 75 1.95 -9.81 -14.01
CA ALA A 75 2.21 -11.13 -14.60
C ALA A 75 1.93 -12.26 -13.59
N LEU A 76 2.38 -12.10 -12.34
CA LEU A 76 2.17 -13.07 -11.28
C LEU A 76 0.69 -13.25 -10.92
N LEU A 77 -0.08 -12.16 -10.88
CA LEU A 77 -1.52 -12.21 -10.61
C LEU A 77 -2.29 -12.79 -11.80
N ALA A 78 -1.90 -12.45 -13.04
CA ALA A 78 -2.50 -13.01 -14.24
C ALA A 78 -2.30 -14.52 -14.34
N ASP A 79 -1.09 -15.03 -14.05
CA ASP A 79 -0.79 -16.47 -13.99
C ASP A 79 -1.67 -17.22 -12.97
N ARG A 80 -2.06 -16.52 -11.89
CA ARG A 80 -2.97 -17.03 -10.85
C ARG A 80 -4.45 -16.83 -11.15
N GLY A 81 -4.80 -16.28 -12.33
CA GLY A 81 -6.18 -15.98 -12.68
C GLY A 81 -6.81 -14.86 -11.85
N VAL A 82 -6.00 -13.93 -11.33
CA VAL A 82 -6.44 -12.78 -10.52
C VAL A 82 -6.34 -11.49 -11.34
N PRO A 83 -7.37 -11.14 -12.13
CA PRO A 83 -7.32 -9.96 -12.99
C PRO A 83 -7.39 -8.67 -12.17
N LEU A 84 -6.63 -7.67 -12.61
CA LEU A 84 -6.69 -6.30 -12.10
C LEU A 84 -7.43 -5.40 -13.11
N ARG A 85 -8.34 -4.56 -12.62
CA ARG A 85 -9.09 -3.60 -13.45
C ARG A 85 -8.59 -2.21 -13.17
N GLU A 86 -8.16 -1.49 -14.19
CA GLU A 86 -7.83 -0.07 -14.00
C GLU A 86 -9.08 0.72 -13.59
N VAL A 87 -8.93 1.60 -12.60
CA VAL A 87 -9.99 2.45 -12.08
C VAL A 87 -9.51 3.91 -11.97
N PRO A 88 -10.41 4.89 -12.11
CA PRO A 88 -10.03 6.30 -11.95
C PRO A 88 -9.46 6.59 -10.56
N TYR A 89 -8.32 7.28 -10.50
CA TYR A 89 -7.71 7.71 -9.25
C TYR A 89 -7.50 9.21 -9.21
N ARG A 90 -8.48 9.94 -8.66
CA ARG A 90 -8.50 11.42 -8.72
C ARG A 90 -7.57 12.09 -7.71
N ALA A 91 -7.23 11.43 -6.62
CA ALA A 91 -6.44 12.03 -5.54
C ALA A 91 -5.02 12.43 -6.00
N GLU A 92 -4.43 11.65 -6.90
CA GLU A 92 -3.06 11.83 -7.40
C GLU A 92 -3.03 11.70 -8.93
N ALA A 93 -4.03 12.29 -9.60
CA ALA A 93 -4.18 12.15 -11.05
C ALA A 93 -2.93 12.64 -11.81
N GLY A 94 -2.42 11.81 -12.72
CA GLY A 94 -1.19 12.07 -13.49
C GLY A 94 0.10 11.67 -12.76
N GLU A 95 0.02 11.34 -11.46
CA GLU A 95 1.16 10.86 -10.68
C GLU A 95 1.03 9.38 -10.31
N LEU A 96 -0.18 8.90 -10.01
CA LEU A 96 -0.47 7.50 -9.73
C LEU A 96 -1.66 6.97 -10.54
N ARG A 97 -1.50 5.78 -11.12
CA ARG A 97 -2.60 4.94 -11.64
C ARG A 97 -3.07 3.98 -10.56
N ALA A 98 -4.35 3.61 -10.59
CA ALA A 98 -4.91 2.63 -9.66
C ALA A 98 -5.55 1.46 -10.41
N TYR A 99 -5.32 0.27 -9.87
CA TYR A 99 -5.95 -0.96 -10.33
C TYR A 99 -6.67 -1.64 -9.18
N TRP A 100 -7.86 -2.15 -9.44
CA TRP A 100 -8.72 -2.79 -8.46
C TRP A 100 -8.86 -4.27 -8.73
N GLN A 101 -8.77 -5.06 -7.66
CA GLN A 101 -9.15 -6.46 -7.66
C GLN A 101 -10.48 -6.59 -6.87
N PRO A 102 -11.58 -6.99 -7.54
CA PRO A 102 -12.92 -6.92 -6.95
C PRO A 102 -13.17 -7.93 -5.83
N ASP A 103 -12.65 -9.15 -5.96
CA ASP A 103 -12.96 -10.26 -5.05
C ASP A 103 -12.32 -10.07 -3.67
N ALA A 104 -11.11 -9.52 -3.64
CA ALA A 104 -10.33 -9.21 -2.46
C ALA A 104 -10.48 -7.74 -2.02
N GLN A 105 -11.19 -6.93 -2.81
CA GLN A 105 -11.38 -5.50 -2.58
C GLN A 105 -10.05 -4.77 -2.34
N ILE A 106 -9.02 -5.06 -3.14
CA ILE A 106 -7.70 -4.44 -3.02
C ILE A 106 -7.44 -3.44 -4.13
N VAL A 107 -6.63 -2.44 -3.82
CA VAL A 107 -6.21 -1.37 -4.72
C VAL A 107 -4.71 -1.41 -4.86
N VAL A 108 -4.24 -1.49 -6.09
CA VAL A 108 -2.83 -1.45 -6.47
C VAL A 108 -2.56 -0.09 -7.06
N SER A 109 -1.74 0.73 -6.39
CA SER A 109 -1.31 2.03 -6.92
C SER A 109 0.05 1.89 -7.60
N VAL A 110 0.16 2.43 -8.81
CA VAL A 110 1.35 2.33 -9.67
C VAL A 110 1.79 3.74 -10.04
N VAL A 111 3.09 3.99 -10.03
CA VAL A 111 3.65 5.30 -10.42
C VAL A 111 3.39 5.53 -11.91
N GLU A 112 2.87 6.71 -12.24
CA GLU A 112 2.67 7.19 -13.62
C GLU A 112 3.56 8.39 -13.93
N GLY A 113 3.58 9.36 -13.01
CA GLY A 113 4.34 10.59 -13.14
C GLY A 113 5.78 10.44 -12.63
N SER A 114 6.37 11.58 -12.25
CA SER A 114 7.78 11.65 -11.85
C SER A 114 7.97 12.01 -10.38
N TYR A 115 6.90 12.39 -9.68
CA TYR A 115 7.00 12.85 -8.29
C TYR A 115 7.33 11.70 -7.33
N TYR A 116 6.69 10.54 -7.52
CA TYR A 116 6.77 9.43 -6.56
C TYR A 116 7.89 8.41 -6.86
N GLY A 117 8.45 8.42 -8.05
CA GLY A 117 9.46 7.45 -8.49
C GLY A 117 9.50 7.28 -10.00
N ARG A 118 9.83 6.08 -10.47
CA ARG A 118 9.84 5.74 -11.89
C ARG A 118 8.47 5.21 -12.30
N ALA A 119 7.96 5.69 -13.44
CA ALA A 119 6.73 5.16 -14.02
C ALA A 119 6.79 3.62 -14.16
N GLY A 120 5.72 2.95 -13.73
CA GLY A 120 5.63 1.48 -13.69
C GLY A 120 6.04 0.83 -12.37
N ASP A 121 6.66 1.57 -11.44
CA ASP A 121 6.96 1.05 -10.10
C ASP A 121 5.66 0.84 -9.30
N LEU A 122 5.60 -0.26 -8.54
CA LEU A 122 4.54 -0.47 -7.57
C LEU A 122 4.71 0.51 -6.42
N TYR A 123 3.73 1.39 -6.24
CA TYR A 123 3.77 2.39 -5.18
C TYR A 123 3.26 1.84 -3.85
N ARG A 124 2.05 1.28 -3.86
CA ARG A 124 1.43 0.65 -2.68
C ARG A 124 0.32 -0.33 -3.06
N VAL A 125 -0.01 -1.22 -2.14
CA VAL A 125 -1.22 -2.04 -2.19
C VAL A 125 -2.05 -1.75 -0.95
N ALA A 126 -3.33 -1.44 -1.10
CA ALA A 126 -4.21 -1.16 0.03
C ALA A 126 -5.41 -2.09 0.02
N SER A 127 -5.85 -2.54 1.20
CA SER A 127 -7.24 -2.98 1.33
C SER A 127 -8.13 -1.77 1.09
N SER A 128 -9.19 -1.89 0.31
CA SER A 128 -10.08 -0.77 0.07
C SER A 128 -10.77 -0.34 1.37
N SER A 129 -10.71 0.96 1.70
CA SER A 129 -11.52 1.53 2.79
C SER A 129 -12.85 2.07 2.34
N THR A 130 -12.96 2.58 1.11
CA THR A 130 -14.16 3.25 0.55
C THR A 130 -13.82 3.79 -0.84
N GLY A 131 -14.74 3.67 -1.81
CA GLY A 131 -14.76 4.53 -3.01
C GLY A 131 -13.98 4.08 -4.25
N ILE A 132 -13.53 2.83 -4.31
CA ILE A 132 -13.24 2.18 -5.59
C ILE A 132 -14.56 1.54 -6.07
N PRO A 133 -14.96 1.72 -7.34
CA PRO A 133 -16.30 1.34 -7.86
C PRO A 133 -16.73 -0.08 -7.51
#